data_AF-A0A914T0S4-F1
#
_entry.id   AF-A0A914T0S4-F1
#
_cell.length_a   1.000
_cell.length_b   1.000
_cell.length_c   1.000
_cell.angle_alpha   90.00
_cell.angle_beta   90.00
_cell.angle_gamma   90.00
#
_symmetry.space_group_name_H-M   'P 1'
#
loop_
_entity.id
_entity.type
_entity.pdbx_description
1 polymer ?
#
loop_
_entity_poly.entity_id
_entity_poly.type
_entity_poly.pdbx_seq_one_letter_code
_entity_poly.pdbx_strand_id
1 'polypeptide(L)'
;MSSNYFALISACIFAFAVMIAHAQNDETQASASSSSAAAASTEPQCGTPETDYAPCLARERADSLFRHCCQQYAPEGCQSLCTYESDELTARNNLLQSVKAGKCDLKHVSTILYCASQNQDNRKCCDHLGLGDPKLGVGKRCLRFCDPAGEGIGSISRQDVTCLFNWNVINYCSHSGIKLE
;
A
#
# COMPACT_ATOMS: atom_id res chain seq x y z
N MET A 1 -0.38 -53.35 11.61
CA MET A 1 -0.27 -51.92 11.23
C MET A 1 1.10 -51.69 10.56
N SER A 2 1.30 -51.97 9.26
CA SER A 2 2.50 -51.51 8.51
C SER A 2 2.49 -51.85 7.00
N SER A 3 1.41 -51.53 6.26
CA SER A 3 1.43 -51.72 4.79
C SER A 3 0.70 -50.64 4.01
N ASN A 4 -0.34 -50.02 4.58
CA ASN A 4 -1.09 -48.99 3.86
C ASN A 4 -0.42 -47.59 3.89
N TYR A 5 0.49 -47.34 4.83
CA TYR A 5 1.21 -46.05 4.92
C TYR A 5 2.26 -45.88 3.80
N PHE A 6 2.90 -46.96 3.38
CA PHE A 6 3.95 -46.90 2.35
C PHE A 6 3.39 -46.61 0.96
N ALA A 7 2.19 -47.13 0.66
CA ALA A 7 1.50 -46.88 -0.60
C ALA A 7 1.01 -45.41 -0.73
N LEU A 8 0.55 -44.81 0.37
CA LEU A 8 0.10 -43.42 0.41
C LEU A 8 1.25 -42.41 0.21
N ILE A 9 2.43 -42.68 0.80
CA ILE A 9 3.60 -41.80 0.64
C ILE A 9 4.14 -41.85 -0.80
N SER A 10 4.16 -43.04 -1.43
CA SER A 10 4.60 -43.22 -2.81
C SER A 10 3.71 -42.48 -3.81
N ALA A 11 2.38 -42.52 -3.62
CA ALA A 11 1.44 -41.81 -4.48
C ALA A 11 1.60 -40.27 -4.39
N CYS A 12 1.87 -39.73 -3.20
CA CYS A 12 2.12 -38.29 -3.02
C CYS A 12 3.40 -37.82 -3.70
N ILE A 13 4.48 -38.61 -3.68
CA ILE A 13 5.75 -38.26 -4.34
C ILE A 13 5.58 -38.22 -5.86
N PHE A 14 4.85 -39.17 -6.44
CA PHE A 14 4.56 -39.19 -7.88
C PHE A 14 3.69 -38.00 -8.32
N ALA A 15 2.68 -37.62 -7.54
CA ALA A 15 1.83 -36.46 -7.86
C ALA A 15 2.62 -35.13 -7.81
N PHE A 16 3.57 -35.00 -6.86
CA PHE A 16 4.42 -33.82 -6.74
C PHE A 16 5.41 -33.71 -7.91
N ALA A 17 5.96 -34.84 -8.38
CA ALA A 17 6.86 -34.88 -9.54
C ALA A 17 6.15 -34.48 -10.86
N VAL A 18 4.90 -34.91 -11.06
CA VAL A 18 4.11 -34.55 -12.25
C VAL A 18 3.75 -33.06 -12.27
N MET A 19 3.44 -32.46 -11.12
CA MET A 19 3.16 -31.02 -11.01
C MET A 19 4.38 -30.15 -11.38
N ILE A 20 5.60 -30.57 -11.02
CA ILE A 20 6.82 -29.82 -11.36
C ILE A 20 7.14 -29.92 -12.86
N ALA A 21 6.86 -31.07 -13.50
CA ALA A 21 7.14 -31.28 -14.92
C ALA A 21 6.26 -30.44 -15.87
N HIS A 22 5.11 -29.94 -15.42
CA HIS A 22 4.22 -29.09 -16.23
C HIS A 22 4.54 -27.58 -16.16
N ALA A 23 5.53 -27.16 -15.37
CA ALA A 23 5.83 -25.73 -15.14
C ALA A 23 6.99 -25.16 -15.98
N GLN A 24 7.51 -25.88 -16.97
CA GLN A 24 8.58 -25.40 -17.85
C GLN A 24 8.23 -25.62 -19.32
N ASN A 25 7.53 -24.65 -19.90
CA ASN A 25 7.46 -24.39 -21.35
C ASN A 25 6.80 -23.03 -21.57
N ASP A 26 7.58 -21.97 -21.71
CA ASP A 26 7.47 -21.05 -22.86
C ASP A 26 8.60 -20.00 -22.81
N GLU A 27 9.67 -20.27 -23.56
CA GLU A 27 10.63 -19.25 -23.98
C GLU A 27 10.30 -18.84 -25.42
N THR A 28 10.22 -17.52 -25.62
CA THR A 28 10.62 -16.80 -26.84
C THR A 28 9.71 -16.87 -28.07
N GLN A 29 9.04 -15.73 -28.33
CA GLN A 29 8.80 -15.27 -29.70
C GLN A 29 9.15 -13.80 -29.85
N ALA A 30 10.38 -13.56 -30.32
CA ALA A 30 10.77 -12.30 -30.94
C ALA A 30 10.20 -12.25 -32.36
N SER A 31 9.44 -11.20 -32.69
CA SER A 31 9.14 -10.85 -34.08
C SER A 31 9.50 -9.40 -34.32
N ALA A 32 10.47 -9.20 -35.21
CA ALA A 32 10.86 -7.90 -35.73
C ALA A 32 9.88 -7.50 -36.84
N SER A 33 9.28 -6.32 -36.73
CA SER A 33 8.75 -5.60 -37.89
C SER A 33 9.00 -4.11 -37.70
N SER A 34 9.83 -3.55 -38.58
CA SER A 34 10.16 -2.13 -38.62
C SER A 34 9.06 -1.37 -39.34
N SER A 35 8.39 -0.46 -38.65
CA SER A 35 7.74 0.68 -39.29
C SER A 35 7.97 1.93 -38.44
N SER A 36 8.59 2.94 -39.03
CA SER A 36 8.93 4.19 -38.38
C SER A 36 7.69 5.06 -38.23
N ALA A 37 7.15 5.12 -37.03
CA ALA A 37 6.37 6.23 -36.53
C ALA A 37 6.98 6.61 -35.19
N ALA A 38 7.19 7.91 -34.93
CA ALA A 38 7.73 8.39 -33.67
C ALA A 38 6.87 7.86 -32.52
N ALA A 39 7.36 6.82 -31.84
CA ALA A 39 6.76 6.30 -30.62
C ALA A 39 6.97 7.39 -29.57
N ALA A 40 5.94 8.20 -29.35
CA ALA A 40 5.77 8.80 -28.04
C ALA A 40 5.85 7.64 -27.06
N SER A 41 6.88 7.61 -26.22
CA SER A 41 6.99 6.66 -25.13
C SER A 41 5.76 6.89 -24.25
N THR A 42 4.75 6.06 -24.40
CA THR A 42 3.63 5.99 -23.47
C THR A 42 4.21 5.40 -22.19
N GLU A 43 4.86 6.24 -21.39
CA GLU A 43 5.17 5.90 -20.01
C GLU A 43 3.86 5.36 -19.40
N PRO A 44 3.89 4.18 -18.75
CA PRO A 44 2.70 3.63 -18.13
C PRO A 44 2.12 4.69 -17.19
N GLN A 45 0.90 5.15 -17.49
CA GLN A 45 0.20 6.07 -16.61
C GLN A 45 -0.01 5.37 -15.26
N CYS A 46 0.24 6.08 -14.17
CA CYS A 46 0.17 5.59 -12.80
C CYS A 46 -0.26 6.75 -11.90
N GLY A 47 -0.82 6.46 -10.73
CA GLY A 47 -1.33 7.47 -9.82
C GLY A 47 -2.49 8.30 -10.41
N THR A 48 -3.21 7.80 -11.42
CA THR A 48 -4.36 8.47 -12.03
C THR A 48 -5.65 7.66 -11.84
N PRO A 49 -6.84 8.28 -11.99
CA PRO A 49 -8.11 7.55 -11.94
C PRO A 49 -8.20 6.41 -12.95
N GLU A 50 -7.61 6.55 -14.13
CA GLU A 50 -7.65 5.54 -15.20
C GLU A 50 -6.90 4.26 -14.83
N THR A 51 -5.98 4.34 -13.87
CA THR A 51 -5.17 3.22 -13.40
C THR A 51 -5.58 2.77 -12.00
N ASP A 52 -6.77 3.18 -11.54
CA ASP A 52 -7.22 3.02 -10.14
C ASP A 52 -6.15 3.50 -9.14
N TYR A 53 -5.43 4.56 -9.52
CA TYR A 53 -4.30 5.14 -8.81
C TYR A 53 -3.13 4.18 -8.55
N ALA A 54 -2.94 3.11 -9.33
CA ALA A 54 -1.79 2.21 -9.18
C ALA A 54 -0.46 2.97 -8.96
N PRO A 55 0.33 2.66 -7.91
CA PRO A 55 1.53 3.42 -7.59
C PRO A 55 2.60 3.38 -8.68
N CYS A 56 3.22 4.55 -8.93
CA CYS A 56 4.30 4.71 -9.90
C CYS A 56 5.64 4.11 -9.46
N LEU A 57 5.80 3.89 -8.15
CA LEU A 57 7.06 3.46 -7.54
C LEU A 57 6.88 2.12 -6.84
N ALA A 58 7.86 1.22 -6.96
CA ALA A 58 7.87 -0.04 -6.22
C ALA A 58 7.79 0.20 -4.70
N ARG A 59 7.02 -0.65 -3.99
CA ARG A 59 6.76 -0.50 -2.54
C ARG A 59 8.05 -0.44 -1.74
N GLU A 60 9.07 -1.22 -2.07
CA GLU A 60 10.35 -1.29 -1.35
C GLU A 60 11.07 0.06 -1.34
N ARG A 61 11.06 0.75 -2.47
CA ARG A 61 11.67 2.08 -2.60
C ARG A 61 10.80 3.15 -1.92
N ALA A 62 9.49 3.09 -2.09
CA ALA A 62 8.55 3.99 -1.42
C ALA A 62 8.68 3.90 0.11
N ASP A 63 8.68 2.68 0.65
CA ASP A 63 8.89 2.38 2.06
C ASP A 63 10.22 2.90 2.59
N SER A 64 11.28 2.86 1.77
CA SER A 64 12.59 3.38 2.16
C SER A 64 12.56 4.90 2.34
N LEU A 65 11.88 5.62 1.45
CA LEU A 65 11.65 7.06 1.59
C LEU A 65 10.81 7.39 2.83
N PHE A 66 9.71 6.64 3.03
CA PHE A 66 8.81 6.82 4.16
C PHE A 66 9.54 6.58 5.49
N ARG A 67 10.30 5.48 5.62
CA ARG A 67 11.11 5.20 6.82
C ARG A 67 12.14 6.28 7.08
N HIS A 68 12.81 6.79 6.04
CA HIS A 68 13.81 7.85 6.21
C HIS A 68 13.19 9.12 6.80
N CYS A 69 12.02 9.54 6.31
CA CYS A 69 11.29 10.67 6.90
C CYS A 69 10.93 10.40 8.37
N CYS A 70 10.41 9.22 8.68
CA CYS A 70 10.05 8.87 10.05
C CYS A 70 11.23 8.83 11.01
N GLN A 71 12.41 8.39 10.56
CA GLN A 71 13.63 8.41 11.39
C GLN A 71 14.00 9.83 11.82
N GLN A 72 13.68 10.82 10.99
CA GLN A 72 13.97 12.23 11.27
C GLN A 72 12.91 12.90 12.15
N TYR A 73 11.63 12.56 11.96
CA TYR A 73 10.52 13.34 12.54
C TYR A 73 9.60 12.57 13.49
N ALA A 74 9.53 11.24 13.41
CA ALA A 74 8.64 10.42 14.22
C ALA A 74 9.38 9.74 15.40
N PRO A 75 8.75 9.63 16.59
CA PRO A 75 9.32 8.88 17.70
C PRO A 75 9.55 7.41 17.35
N GLU A 76 10.57 6.80 17.95
CA GLU A 76 10.95 5.39 17.70
C GLU A 76 9.76 4.42 17.81
N GLY A 77 8.92 4.58 18.83
CA GLY A 77 7.75 3.73 19.05
C GLY A 77 6.65 3.85 17.97
N CYS A 78 6.69 4.87 17.11
CA CYS A 78 5.78 5.04 15.98
C CYS A 78 6.36 4.54 14.65
N GLN A 79 7.65 4.26 14.56
CA GLN A 79 8.32 3.96 13.29
C GLN A 79 7.85 2.65 12.64
N SER A 80 7.24 1.74 13.41
CA SER A 80 6.60 0.53 12.87
C SER A 80 5.43 0.82 11.94
N LEU A 81 4.88 2.04 11.96
CA LEU A 81 3.83 2.48 11.03
C LEU A 81 4.38 3.04 9.72
N CYS A 82 5.71 3.16 9.58
CA CYS A 82 6.35 3.79 8.42
C CYS A 82 6.62 2.79 7.30
N THR A 83 5.58 2.08 6.89
CA THR A 83 5.53 1.21 5.73
C THR A 83 4.14 1.37 5.10
N TYR A 84 4.08 1.39 3.79
CA TYR A 84 2.82 1.39 3.07
C TYR A 84 2.18 0.02 3.17
N GLU A 85 0.97 -0.05 3.72
CA GLU A 85 0.18 -1.27 3.77
C GLU A 85 -1.20 -1.02 3.18
N SER A 86 -1.55 -1.77 2.13
CA SER A 86 -2.81 -1.61 1.39
C SER A 86 -3.84 -2.71 1.70
N ASP A 87 -3.44 -3.79 2.38
CA ASP A 87 -4.38 -4.77 2.92
C ASP A 87 -5.13 -4.18 4.12
N GLU A 88 -6.47 -4.17 4.05
CA GLU A 88 -7.33 -3.52 5.04
C GLU A 88 -7.08 -4.04 6.47
N LEU A 89 -7.02 -5.37 6.62
CA LEU A 89 -6.89 -6.01 7.92
C LEU A 89 -5.50 -5.76 8.51
N THR A 90 -4.46 -5.92 7.70
CA THR A 90 -3.06 -5.74 8.11
C THR A 90 -2.79 -4.28 8.46
N ALA A 91 -3.21 -3.33 7.60
CA ALA A 91 -3.09 -1.90 7.83
C ALA A 91 -3.75 -1.47 9.15
N ARG A 92 -5.00 -1.89 9.35
CA ARG A 92 -5.76 -1.60 10.58
C ARG A 92 -5.09 -2.20 11.81
N ASN A 93 -4.63 -3.44 11.73
CA ASN A 93 -3.99 -4.12 12.85
C ASN A 93 -2.66 -3.48 13.22
N ASN A 94 -1.85 -3.07 12.24
CA ASN A 94 -0.59 -2.36 12.48
C ASN A 94 -0.82 -1.04 13.23
N LEU A 95 -1.81 -0.26 12.79
CA LEU A 95 -2.21 0.97 13.48
C LEU A 95 -2.66 0.67 14.92
N LEU A 96 -3.60 -0.25 15.09
CA LEU A 96 -4.15 -0.59 16.40
C LEU A 96 -3.08 -1.13 17.35
N GLN A 97 -2.18 -1.98 16.87
CA GLN A 97 -1.11 -2.53 17.69
C GLN A 97 -0.15 -1.43 18.14
N SER A 98 0.20 -0.49 17.25
CA SER A 98 1.10 0.62 17.60
C SER A 98 0.46 1.57 18.61
N VAL A 99 -0.82 1.90 18.43
CA VAL A 99 -1.53 2.84 19.32
C VAL A 99 -1.98 2.18 20.63
N LYS A 100 -2.66 1.03 20.58
CA LYS A 100 -3.19 0.37 21.79
C LYS A 100 -2.11 -0.22 22.69
N ALA A 101 -0.99 -0.67 22.13
CA ALA A 101 0.14 -1.13 22.96
C ALA A 101 0.93 0.04 23.57
N GLY A 102 0.51 1.29 23.36
CA GLY A 102 1.17 2.48 23.89
C GLY A 102 2.52 2.80 23.23
N LYS A 103 2.86 2.15 22.11
CA LYS A 103 4.11 2.41 21.39
C LYS A 103 4.07 3.74 20.66
N CYS A 104 2.91 4.11 20.13
CA CYS A 104 2.69 5.34 19.39
C CYS A 104 1.46 6.10 19.90
N ASP A 105 1.67 7.31 20.42
CA ASP A 105 0.58 8.22 20.77
C ASP A 105 -0.12 8.73 19.49
N LEU A 106 -1.45 8.82 19.51
CA LEU A 106 -2.27 9.32 18.39
C LEU A 106 -1.80 10.70 17.90
N LYS A 107 -1.26 11.56 18.77
CA LYS A 107 -0.74 12.87 18.35
C LYS A 107 0.38 12.75 17.31
N HIS A 108 1.18 11.68 17.37
CA HIS A 108 2.31 11.44 16.47
C HIS A 108 1.89 10.77 15.16
N VAL A 109 0.67 10.22 15.08
CA VAL A 109 0.13 9.66 13.82
C VAL A 109 0.02 10.75 12.74
N SER A 110 -0.15 12.02 13.12
CA SER A 110 -0.09 13.15 12.19
C SER A 110 1.26 13.25 11.46
N THR A 111 2.38 13.03 12.17
CA THR A 111 3.73 12.99 11.60
C THR A 111 3.92 11.81 10.67
N ILE A 112 3.36 10.64 11.02
CA ILE A 112 3.38 9.45 10.16
C ILE A 112 2.67 9.73 8.84
N LEU A 113 1.49 10.34 8.90
CA LEU A 113 0.73 10.74 7.70
C LEU A 113 1.49 11.77 6.87
N TYR A 114 2.10 12.77 7.51
CA TYR A 114 2.93 13.76 6.84
C TYR A 114 4.06 13.09 6.04
N CYS A 115 4.81 12.19 6.69
CA CYS A 115 5.86 11.43 6.03
C CYS A 115 5.34 10.52 4.92
N ALA A 116 4.23 9.81 5.14
CA ALA A 116 3.63 8.94 4.12
C ALA A 116 3.26 9.73 2.86
N SER A 117 2.73 10.95 3.02
CA SER A 117 2.23 11.76 1.91
C SER A 117 3.33 12.26 0.97
N GLN A 118 4.59 12.29 1.43
CA GLN A 118 5.71 12.90 0.69
C GLN A 118 5.38 14.33 0.19
N ASN A 119 4.64 15.09 1.01
CA ASN A 119 4.17 16.44 0.71
C ASN A 119 3.28 16.54 -0.55
N GLN A 120 2.54 15.47 -0.87
CA GLN A 120 1.62 15.43 -2.00
C GLN A 120 0.16 15.50 -1.55
N ASP A 121 -0.67 16.14 -2.37
CA ASP A 121 -2.13 16.12 -2.22
C ASP A 121 -2.71 14.85 -2.86
N ASN A 122 -3.10 13.90 -2.02
CA ASN A 122 -3.65 12.61 -2.42
C ASN A 122 -5.18 12.55 -2.30
N ARG A 123 -5.86 13.69 -2.07
CA ARG A 123 -7.31 13.72 -1.79
C ARG A 123 -8.14 13.16 -2.92
N LYS A 124 -7.74 13.35 -4.18
CA LYS A 124 -8.47 12.78 -5.33
C LYS A 124 -8.49 11.26 -5.31
N CYS A 125 -7.37 10.63 -4.96
CA CYS A 125 -7.31 9.17 -4.77
C CYS A 125 -8.18 8.73 -3.60
N CYS A 126 -8.07 9.41 -2.46
CA CYS A 126 -8.85 9.04 -1.27
C CYS A 126 -10.36 9.22 -1.46
N ASP A 127 -10.79 10.28 -2.15
CA ASP A 127 -12.20 10.50 -2.48
C ASP A 127 -12.70 9.45 -3.47
N HIS A 128 -11.88 9.09 -4.48
CA HIS A 128 -12.16 8.02 -5.43
C HIS A 128 -12.36 6.66 -4.75
N LEU A 129 -11.57 6.37 -3.71
CA LEU A 129 -11.68 5.14 -2.91
C LEU A 129 -12.68 5.25 -1.75
N GLY A 130 -13.55 6.26 -1.75
CA GLY A 130 -14.69 6.36 -0.84
C GLY A 130 -14.37 6.91 0.56
N LEU A 131 -13.16 7.42 0.80
CA LEU A 131 -12.80 8.00 2.10
C LEU A 131 -13.57 9.30 2.42
N GLY A 132 -14.15 9.94 1.40
CA GLY A 132 -15.04 11.10 1.52
C GLY A 132 -16.54 10.76 1.54
N ASP A 133 -16.92 9.47 1.50
CA ASP A 133 -18.34 9.06 1.39
C ASP A 133 -19.13 9.46 2.66
N PRO A 134 -20.24 10.21 2.52
CA PRO A 134 -21.12 10.55 3.64
C PRO A 134 -21.61 9.35 4.47
N LYS A 135 -21.67 8.15 3.89
CA LYS A 135 -22.05 6.90 4.58
C LYS A 135 -21.08 6.51 5.69
N LEU A 136 -19.83 7.01 5.65
CA LEU A 136 -18.87 6.84 6.76
C LEU A 136 -19.26 7.65 8.02
N GLY A 137 -20.27 8.52 7.93
CA GLY A 137 -20.76 9.33 9.07
C GLY A 137 -19.83 10.47 9.48
N VAL A 138 -18.76 10.72 8.70
CA VAL A 138 -17.74 11.75 8.93
C VAL A 138 -17.61 12.74 7.77
N GLY A 139 -18.42 12.57 6.72
CA GLY A 139 -18.39 13.39 5.51
C GLY A 139 -16.99 13.43 4.88
N LYS A 140 -16.59 14.62 4.39
CA LYS A 140 -15.25 14.82 3.78
C LYS A 140 -14.10 14.96 4.79
N ARG A 141 -14.37 14.84 6.10
CA ARG A 141 -13.37 15.08 7.15
C ARG A 141 -12.13 14.22 6.98
N CYS A 142 -12.27 12.98 6.52
CA CYS A 142 -11.14 12.06 6.39
C CYS A 142 -10.15 12.46 5.29
N LEU A 143 -10.56 13.28 4.31
CA LEU A 143 -9.69 13.69 3.21
C LEU A 143 -8.48 14.52 3.70
N ARG A 144 -8.58 15.17 4.87
CA ARG A 144 -7.43 15.88 5.49
C ARG A 144 -6.25 14.97 5.80
N PHE A 145 -6.46 13.66 5.91
CA PHE A 145 -5.39 12.69 6.13
C PHE A 145 -4.64 12.30 4.86
N CYS A 146 -5.16 12.71 3.70
CA CYS A 146 -4.56 12.47 2.39
C CYS A 146 -3.78 13.69 1.85
N ASP A 147 -3.93 14.85 2.49
CA ASP A 147 -3.12 16.04 2.26
C ASP A 147 -2.75 16.70 3.61
N PRO A 148 -1.93 16.01 4.43
CA PRO A 148 -1.56 16.50 5.76
C PRO A 148 -0.74 17.79 5.72
N ALA A 149 -0.03 18.06 4.62
CA ALA A 149 0.77 19.26 4.45
C ALA A 149 -0.07 20.48 4.03
N GLY A 150 -1.03 20.29 3.13
CA GLY A 150 -1.93 21.36 2.66
C GLY A 150 -3.06 21.68 3.63
N GLU A 151 -3.70 20.67 4.23
CA GLU A 151 -4.82 20.87 5.15
C GLU A 151 -4.38 21.08 6.60
N GLY A 152 -3.22 20.52 6.97
CA GLY A 152 -2.77 20.44 8.35
C GLY A 152 -3.56 19.42 9.19
N ILE A 153 -2.89 18.79 10.14
CA ILE A 153 -3.51 17.91 11.14
C ILE A 153 -3.25 18.49 12.52
N GLY A 154 -4.10 19.44 12.94
CA GLY A 154 -3.94 20.11 14.24
C GLY A 154 -4.14 19.18 15.43
N SER A 155 -5.13 18.27 15.36
CA SER A 155 -5.28 17.18 16.33
C SER A 155 -5.98 15.97 15.71
N ILE A 156 -5.71 14.80 16.29
CA ILE A 156 -6.40 13.55 16.00
C ILE A 156 -7.23 13.21 17.24
N SER A 157 -8.54 13.10 17.05
CA SER A 157 -9.54 12.89 18.10
C SER A 157 -10.29 11.57 17.90
N ARG A 158 -11.19 11.23 18.84
CA ARG A 158 -12.03 10.03 18.70
C ARG A 158 -12.92 10.04 17.46
N GLN A 159 -13.31 11.22 16.96
CA GLN A 159 -14.12 11.35 15.73
C GLN A 159 -13.34 10.95 14.47
N ASP A 160 -12.01 10.91 14.57
CA ASP A 160 -11.13 10.56 13.46
C ASP A 160 -10.87 9.05 13.37
N VAL A 161 -11.33 8.27 14.36
CA VAL A 161 -11.11 6.82 14.40
C VAL A 161 -11.70 6.13 13.16
N THR A 162 -12.87 6.56 12.67
CA THR A 162 -13.45 6.03 11.43
C THR A 162 -12.53 6.26 10.23
N CYS A 163 -11.92 7.43 10.13
CA CYS A 163 -10.95 7.72 9.07
C CYS A 163 -9.71 6.84 9.20
N LEU A 164 -9.18 6.72 10.42
CA LEU A 164 -8.00 5.91 10.70
C LEU A 164 -8.23 4.41 10.52
N PHE A 165 -9.47 3.92 10.63
CA PHE A 165 -9.79 2.53 10.29
C PHE A 165 -9.65 2.22 8.80
N ASN A 166 -9.66 3.24 7.94
CA ASN A 166 -9.36 3.15 6.51
C ASN A 166 -7.88 3.47 6.25
N TRP A 167 -6.99 3.06 7.17
CA TRP A 167 -5.54 3.27 7.08
C TRP A 167 -4.97 2.76 5.76
N ASN A 168 -5.50 1.65 5.25
CA ASN A 168 -5.09 1.07 3.97
C ASN A 168 -5.31 2.02 2.78
N VAL A 169 -6.47 2.69 2.71
CA VAL A 169 -6.78 3.65 1.66
C VAL A 169 -5.82 4.83 1.72
N ILE A 170 -5.58 5.35 2.92
CA ILE A 170 -4.65 6.47 3.12
C ILE A 170 -3.23 6.08 2.70
N ASN A 171 -2.76 4.89 3.06
CA ASN A 171 -1.44 4.39 2.67
C ASN A 171 -1.34 4.15 1.17
N TYR A 172 -2.33 3.49 0.58
CA TYR A 172 -2.37 3.25 -0.85
C TYR A 172 -2.29 4.57 -1.62
N CYS A 173 -3.13 5.54 -1.28
CA CYS A 173 -3.14 6.84 -1.96
C CYS A 173 -1.87 7.66 -1.72
N SER A 174 -1.29 7.58 -0.52
CA SER A 174 -0.02 8.25 -0.23
C SER A 174 1.14 7.65 -1.02
N HIS A 175 1.18 6.32 -1.17
CA HIS A 175 2.13 5.61 -2.04
C HIS A 175 1.92 5.97 -3.51
N SER A 176 0.66 6.04 -3.92
CA SER A 176 0.25 6.35 -5.30
C SER A 176 0.70 7.73 -5.76
N GLY A 177 0.70 8.71 -4.84
CA GLY A 177 1.09 10.09 -5.14
C GLY A 177 2.59 10.36 -5.20
N ILE A 178 3.45 9.39 -4.84
CA ILE A 178 4.90 9.61 -4.85
C ILE A 178 5.37 9.89 -6.28
N LYS A 179 5.91 11.09 -6.50
CA LYS A 179 6.49 11.51 -7.77
C LYS A 179 7.95 11.06 -7.85
N LEU A 180 8.33 10.53 -9.01
CA LEU A 180 9.73 10.28 -9.33
C LEU A 180 10.33 11.61 -9.80
N GLU A 181 11.17 12.22 -8.99
CA GLU A 181 12.05 13.33 -9.40
C GLU A 181 13.31 12.80 -10.12
#